data_AF-A0A377NCK2-F1
#
_entry.id   AF-A0A377NCK2-F1
#
_cell.length_a   1.000
_cell.length_b   1.000
_cell.length_c   1.000
_cell.angle_alpha   90.00
_cell.angle_beta   90.00
_cell.angle_gamma   90.00
#
_symmetry.space_group_name_H-M   'P 1'
#
loop_
_entity.id
_entity.type
_entity.pdbx_description
1 polymer ?
#
loop_
_entity_poly.entity_id
_entity_poly.type
_entity_poly.pdbx_seq_one_letter_code
_entity_poly.pdbx_strand_id
1 'polypeptide(L)' 'MKTLGLIGGMSWESTVPYYRTINEHVKRQLGGLHSARLFLHSVDFYDIEKLQAKGIGSRLGKFSAMPHRRWRAPGLR' A
#
# COMPACT_ATOMS: atom_id res chain seq x y z
N MET A 1 11.57 7.76 11.58
CA MET A 1 10.51 6.99 10.88
C MET A 1 10.12 7.58 9.52
N LYS A 2 9.45 8.75 9.42
CA LYS A 2 8.66 9.21 8.24
C LYS A 2 7.27 8.51 8.18
N THR A 3 6.59 8.54 7.03
CA THR A 3 5.38 7.77 6.69
C THR A 3 5.65 6.99 5.40
N LEU A 4 5.27 5.71 5.32
CA LEU A 4 5.44 4.89 4.11
C LEU A 4 4.12 4.78 3.34
N GLY A 5 4.20 4.78 2.01
CA GLY A 5 3.09 4.41 1.13
C GLY A 5 3.27 2.97 0.65
N LEU A 6 2.22 2.16 0.77
CA LEU A 6 2.14 0.81 0.24
C LEU A 6 1.04 0.78 -0.83
N ILE A 7 1.32 0.12 -1.94
CA ILE A 7 0.30 -0.24 -2.94
C ILE A 7 0.21 -1.77 -2.89
N GLY A 8 -0.97 -2.27 -2.53
CA GLY A 8 -1.26 -3.69 -2.34
C GLY A 8 -2.60 -4.04 -2.97
N GLY A 9 -3.14 -5.21 -2.63
CA GLY A 9 -4.31 -5.76 -3.33
C GLY A 9 -3.95 -6.40 -4.68
N MET A 10 -2.72 -6.90 -4.83
CA MET A 10 -2.25 -7.65 -6.00
C MET A 10 -1.49 -8.94 -5.60
N SER A 11 -2.07 -9.85 -4.81
CA SER A 11 -3.41 -9.86 -4.23
C SER A 11 -3.46 -9.18 -2.83
N TRP A 12 -4.59 -9.27 -2.11
CA TRP A 12 -4.69 -8.72 -0.75
C TRP A 12 -4.00 -9.63 0.28
N GLU A 13 -4.04 -10.95 0.08
CA GLU A 13 -3.38 -11.97 0.90
C GLU A 13 -1.87 -11.72 0.99
N SER A 14 -1.23 -11.38 -0.14
CA SER A 14 0.19 -11.04 -0.20
C SER A 14 0.52 -9.69 0.44
N THR A 15 -0.48 -8.81 0.66
CA THR A 15 -0.31 -7.48 1.26
C THR A 15 -0.26 -7.53 2.80
N VAL A 16 -1.03 -8.44 3.40
CA VAL A 16 -1.04 -8.67 4.87
C VAL A 16 0.35 -8.89 5.49
N PRO A 17 1.24 -9.76 4.95
CA PRO A 17 2.57 -9.96 5.54
C PRO A 17 3.46 -8.72 5.45
N TYR A 18 3.31 -7.84 4.45
CA TYR A 18 4.05 -6.57 4.42
C TYR A 18 3.61 -5.65 5.58
N TYR A 19 2.30 -5.44 5.75
CA TYR A 19 1.78 -4.64 6.87
C TYR A 19 2.26 -5.18 8.22
N ARG A 20 2.20 -6.51 8.42
CA ARG A 20 2.67 -7.16 9.64
C ARG A 20 4.17 -6.94 9.86
N THR A 21 5.01 -7.32 8.88
CA THR A 21 6.47 -7.27 8.99
C THR A 21 6.99 -5.86 9.27
N ILE A 22 6.39 -4.85 8.64
CA ILE A 22 6.77 -3.45 8.84
C ILE A 22 6.42 -2.98 10.27
N ASN A 23 5.22 -3.30 10.77
CA ASN A 23 4.82 -2.95 12.13
C ASN A 23 5.64 -3.68 13.19
N GLU A 24 5.91 -4.97 13.00
CA GLU A 24 6.79 -5.73 13.88
C GLU A 24 8.21 -5.16 13.90
N HIS A 25 8.75 -4.76 12.75
CA HIS A 25 10.07 -4.13 12.68
C HIS A 25 10.09 -2.81 13.47
N VAL A 26 9.09 -1.95 13.30
CA VAL A 26 8.98 -0.70 14.07
C VAL A 26 8.85 -0.98 15.58
N LYS A 27 8.04 -1.96 15.98
CA LYS A 27 7.91 -2.38 17.39
C LYS A 27 9.24 -2.92 17.95
N ARG A 28 10.00 -3.71 17.18
CA ARG A 28 11.34 -4.20 17.57
C ARG A 28 12.36 -3.08 17.74
N GLN A 29 12.26 -2.00 16.96
CA GLN A 29 13.20 -0.88 17.02
C GLN A 29 12.86 0.17 18.08
N LEU A 30 11.57 0.44 18.33
CA LEU A 30 11.12 1.52 19.20
C LEU A 30 10.48 1.06 20.53
N GLY A 31 10.13 -0.23 20.64
CA GLY A 31 9.53 -0.81 21.85
C GLY A 31 8.08 -0.38 22.10
N GLY A 32 7.58 -0.72 23.30
CA GLY A 32 6.27 -0.33 23.79
C GLY A 32 5.11 -0.66 22.83
N LEU A 33 4.29 0.36 22.55
CA LEU A 33 3.13 0.30 21.66
C LEU A 33 3.39 0.99 20.30
N HIS A 34 4.65 1.17 19.91
CA HIS A 34 4.97 1.81 18.63
C HIS A 34 4.58 0.94 17.43
N SER A 35 3.92 1.58 16.46
CA SER A 35 3.51 1.02 15.17
C SER A 35 4.00 1.91 14.02
N ALA A 36 3.97 1.38 12.79
CA ALA A 36 4.42 2.09 11.62
C ALA A 36 3.37 3.10 11.12
N ARG A 37 3.80 4.29 10.70
CA ARG A 37 2.94 5.23 9.96
C ARG A 37 2.86 4.80 8.50
N LEU A 38 1.70 4.27 8.11
CA LEU A 38 1.45 3.70 6.78
C LEU A 38 0.22 4.33 6.12
N PHE A 39 0.30 4.57 4.82
CA PHE A 39 -0.86 4.62 3.93
C PHE A 39 -0.85 3.35 3.08
N LEU A 40 -1.95 2.61 3.05
CA LEU A 40 -2.13 1.46 2.16
C LEU A 40 -3.21 1.79 1.12
N HIS A 41 -2.81 1.87 -0.15
CA HIS A 41 -3.74 1.72 -1.26
C HIS A 41 -3.90 0.24 -1.57
N SER A 42 -5.02 -0.37 -1.18
CA SER A 42 -5.43 -1.63 -1.79
C SER A 42 -6.17 -1.32 -3.09
N VAL A 43 -5.79 -1.97 -4.18
CA VAL A 43 -6.59 -2.01 -5.43
C VAL A 43 -7.49 -3.24 -5.43
N ASP A 44 -8.46 -3.29 -6.34
CA ASP A 44 -9.14 -4.53 -6.68
C ASP A 44 -8.24 -5.33 -7.65
N PHE A 45 -7.85 -6.55 -7.24
CA PHE A 45 -6.97 -7.38 -8.04
C PHE A 45 -7.63 -7.85 -9.35
N TYR A 46 -8.95 -7.99 -9.38
CA TYR A 46 -9.69 -8.47 -10.54
C TYR A 46 -9.58 -7.54 -11.75
N ASP A 47 -9.57 -6.22 -11.52
CA ASP A 47 -9.36 -5.22 -12.57
C ASP A 47 -7.91 -5.19 -13.05
N ILE A 48 -6.94 -5.44 -12.15
CA ILE A 48 -5.51 -5.53 -12.47
C ILE A 48 -5.21 -6.75 -13.35
N GLU A 49 -5.69 -7.94 -12.95
CA GLU A 49 -5.60 -9.19 -13.72
C GLU A 49 -6.15 -9.01 -15.15
N LYS A 50 -7.34 -8.40 -15.29
CA LYS A 50 -7.94 -8.09 -16.61
C LYS A 50 -7.11 -7.15 -17.48
N LEU A 51 -6.38 -6.22 -16.88
CA LEU A 51 -5.49 -5.30 -17.61
C LEU A 51 -4.17 -5.97 -17.99
N GLN A 52 -3.64 -6.85 -17.13
CA GLN A 52 -2.46 -7.67 -17.41
C GLN A 52 -2.74 -8.67 -18.54
N ALA A 53 -3.84 -9.43 -18.47
CA ALA A 53 -4.23 -10.41 -19.47
C ALA A 53 -4.44 -9.82 -20.89
N LYS A 54 -4.74 -8.52 -20.97
CA LYS A 54 -4.86 -7.78 -22.25
C LYS A 54 -3.52 -7.19 -22.75
N GLY A 55 -2.40 -7.48 -22.09
CA GLY A 55 -1.08 -6.97 -22.44
C GLY A 55 -0.87 -5.47 -22.13
N ILE A 56 -1.76 -4.83 -21.38
CA ILE A 56 -1.81 -3.36 -21.25
C ILE A 56 -0.96 -2.87 -20.05
N GLY A 57 0.32 -3.23 -20.05
CA GLY A 57 1.27 -2.83 -19.00
C GLY A 57 1.35 -1.32 -18.77
N SER A 58 1.17 -0.52 -19.82
CA SER A 58 1.23 0.95 -19.77
C SER A 58 0.06 1.62 -19.04
N ARG A 59 -1.07 0.92 -18.80
CA ARG A 59 -2.18 1.45 -17.98
C ARG A 59 -2.00 1.10 -16.50
N LEU A 60 -1.41 -0.06 -16.19
CA LEU A 60 -1.10 -0.47 -14.81
C LEU A 60 -0.14 0.49 -14.13
N GLY A 61 0.90 0.94 -14.85
CA GLY A 61 1.82 1.97 -14.35
C GLY A 61 1.14 3.29 -13.98
N LYS A 62 -0.01 3.64 -14.59
CA LYS A 62 -0.77 4.85 -14.27
C LYS A 62 -1.64 4.72 -13.01
N PHE A 63 -2.07 3.50 -12.66
CA PHE A 63 -2.72 3.24 -11.36
C PHE A 63 -1.72 3.41 -10.21
N SER A 64 -0.54 2.78 -10.32
CA SER A 64 0.51 2.88 -9.29
C SER A 64 1.14 4.27 -9.17
N ALA A 65 0.99 5.14 -10.17
CA ALA A 65 1.56 6.50 -10.18
C ALA A 65 0.65 7.58 -9.53
N MET A 66 -0.46 7.22 -8.86
CA MET A 66 -1.33 8.21 -8.20
C MET A 66 -0.56 9.02 -7.13
N PRO A 67 -0.41 10.35 -7.28
CA PRO A 67 0.45 11.13 -6.41
C PRO A 67 -0.11 11.22 -4.98
N HIS A 68 0.78 10.98 -4.01
CA HIS A 68 0.56 11.09 -2.55
C HIS A 68 -0.25 12.33 -2.11
N ARG A 69 -0.15 13.45 -2.84
CA ARG A 69 -0.91 14.69 -2.57
C ARG A 69 -2.44 14.55 -2.64
N ARG A 70 -2.99 13.54 -3.32
CA ARG A 70 -4.45 13.30 -3.37
C ARG A 70 -4.96 12.41 -2.23
N TRP A 71 -4.07 11.81 -1.45
CA TRP A 71 -4.37 10.91 -0.33
C TRP A 71 -4.65 11.67 0.97
N ARG A 72 -5.55 12.66 0.92
CA ARG A 72 -6.08 13.29 2.13
C ARG A 72 -7.22 12.42 2.65
N ALA A 73 -6.97 11.66 3.72
CA ALA A 73 -8.03 11.10 4.54
C ALA A 73 -8.88 12.26 5.12
N PRO A 74 -10.23 12.17 5.13
CA PRO A 74 -11.05 13.11 5.87
C PRO A 74 -10.70 12.99 7.36
N GLY A 75 -10.22 14.07 7.98
CA GLY A 75 -10.02 14.15 9.44
C GLY A 75 -8.57 14.31 9.95
N LEU A 76 -7.54 14.22 9.10
CA LEU A 76 -6.16 14.54 9.51
C LEU A 76 -5.81 16.00 9.15
N ARG A 77 -5.75 16.86 10.18
CA ARG A 77 -5.14 18.19 10.14
C ARG A 77 -3.62 18.07 10.31
#